data_AF-A0A1V9HE37-F1
#
_entry.id   AF-A0A1V9HE37-F1
#
_cell.length_a   1.000
_cell.length_b   1.000
_cell.length_c   1.000
_cell.angle_alpha   90.00
_cell.angle_beta   90.00
_cell.angle_gamma   90.00
#
_symmetry.space_group_name_H-M   'P 1'
#
loop_
_entity.id
_entity.type
_entity.pdbx_description
1 polymer ?
#
loop_
_entity_poly.entity_id
_entity_poly.type
_entity_poly.pdbx_seq_one_letter_code
_entity_poly.pdbx_strand_id
1 'polypeptide(L)' 'MQIADAAQEVGIGDLRQSALMGAAHWVTSLAEINRVTKD' A
#
# COMPACT_ATOMS: atom_id res chain seq x y z
N MET A 1 11.07 -6.43 9.77
CA MET A 1 9.76 -7.08 9.59
C MET A 1 8.89 -7.02 10.84
N GLN A 2 9.40 -7.30 12.05
CA GLN A 2 8.58 -7.33 13.28
C GLN A 2 7.61 -6.14 13.51
N ILE A 3 8.01 -4.91 13.18
CA ILE A 3 7.14 -3.74 13.34
C ILE A 3 6.11 -3.61 12.22
N ALA A 4 6.47 -3.98 10.98
CA ALA A 4 5.57 -3.91 9.83
C ALA A 4 4.45 -4.95 9.96
N ASP A 5 4.79 -6.16 10.41
CA ASP A 5 3.83 -7.24 10.65
C ASP A 5 2.87 -6.86 11.80
N ALA A 6 3.42 -6.34 12.91
CA ALA A 6 2.61 -5.85 14.03
C ALA A 6 1.71 -4.66 13.63
N ALA A 7 2.19 -3.76 12.76
CA ALA A 7 1.39 -2.65 12.24
C ALA A 7 0.21 -3.14 11.39
N GLN A 8 0.43 -4.16 10.55
CA GLN A 8 -0.66 -4.79 9.79
C GLN A 8 -1.67 -5.48 10.71
N GLU A 9 -1.23 -6.16 11.78
CA GLU A 9 -2.12 -6.81 12.74
C GLU A 9 -3.05 -5.82 13.46
N VAL A 10 -2.58 -4.61 13.76
CA VAL A 10 -3.41 -3.54 14.35
C VAL A 10 -4.19 -2.74 13.30
N GLY A 11 -4.14 -3.15 12.03
CA GLY A 11 -4.92 -2.57 10.93
C GLY A 11 -4.30 -1.33 10.28
N ILE A 12 -3.03 -1.02 10.56
CA ILE A 12 -2.30 0.03 9.83
C ILE A 12 -1.75 -0.56 8.54
N GLY A 13 -2.33 -0.13 7.43
CA GLY A 13 -1.89 -0.55 6.11
C GLY A 13 -0.56 0.09 5.70
N ASP A 14 0.23 -0.64 4.92
CA ASP A 14 1.46 -0.12 4.34
C ASP A 14 1.20 0.85 3.17
N LEU A 15 2.30 1.40 2.62
CA LEU A 15 2.23 2.34 1.49
C LEU A 15 1.56 1.72 0.27
N ARG A 16 1.79 0.43 0.00
CA ARG A 16 1.22 -0.27 -1.16
C ARG A 16 -0.26 -0.47 -1.01
N GLN A 17 -0.71 -0.90 0.17
CA GLN A 17 -2.13 -1.04 0.49
C GLN A 17 -2.85 0.31 0.34
N SER A 18 -2.25 1.39 0.85
CA SER A 18 -2.79 2.75 0.70
C SER A 18 -2.88 3.18 -0.78
N ALA A 19 -1.86 2.87 -1.57
CA ALA A 19 -1.83 3.22 -2.99
C ALA A 19 -2.87 2.42 -3.80
N LEU A 20 -3.10 1.15 -3.47
CA LEU A 20 -4.15 0.32 -4.06
C LEU A 20 -5.56 0.86 -3.78
N MET A 21 -5.81 1.39 -2.59
CA MET A 21 -7.06 2.10 -2.29
C MET A 21 -7.25 3.31 -3.21
N GLY A 22 -6.18 4.09 -3.44
CA GLY A 22 -6.21 5.19 -4.41
C GLY A 22 -6.54 4.75 -5.83
N ALA A 23 -6.04 3.59 -6.29
CA ALA A 23 -6.40 3.04 -7.60
C ALA A 23 -7.86 2.59 -7.67
N ALA A 24 -8.41 2.01 -6.60
CA ALA A 24 -9.83 1.66 -6.53
C ALA A 24 -10.74 2.90 -6.61
N HIS A 25 -10.27 4.04 -6.12
CA HIS A 25 -10.93 5.33 -6.23
C HIS A 25 -10.59 6.12 -7.50
N TRP A 26 -9.94 5.49 -8.48
CA TRP A 26 -9.55 6.11 -9.76
C TRP A 26 -8.60 7.32 -9.63
N VAL A 27 -7.86 7.42 -8.52
CA VAL A 27 -6.91 8.52 -8.25
C VAL A 27 -5.52 8.22 -8.84
N THR A 28 -5.13 6.95 -8.93
CA THR A 28 -3.84 6.51 -9.48
C THR A 28 -3.98 5.22 -10.29
N SER A 29 -2.91 4.79 -10.96
CA SER A 29 -2.88 3.58 -11.78
C SER A 29 -2.01 2.48 -11.18
N LEU A 30 -2.32 1.22 -11.49
CA LEU A 30 -1.50 0.06 -11.09
C LEU A 30 -0.04 0.16 -11.58
N ALA A 31 0.17 0.77 -12.75
CA ALA A 31 1.51 1.01 -13.28
C ALA A 31 2.31 1.98 -12.41
N GLU A 32 1.67 3.06 -11.92
CA GLU A 32 2.33 3.99 -11.00
C GLU A 32 2.59 3.36 -9.65
N ILE A 33 1.62 2.63 -9.09
CA ILE A 33 1.79 1.90 -7.83
C ILE A 33 3.05 1.03 -7.89
N ASN A 34 3.17 0.19 -8.92
CA ASN A 34 4.32 -0.70 -9.10
C ASN A 34 5.66 0.05 -9.34
N ARG A 35 5.63 1.30 -9.82
CA ARG A 35 6.84 2.13 -9.97
C ARG A 35 7.31 2.69 -8.63
N VAL A 36 6.38 3.11 -7.76
CA VAL A 36 6.68 3.82 -6.51
C VAL A 36 6.82 2.91 -5.30
N THR A 37 6.18 1.74 -5.33
CA THR A 37 6.33 0.73 -4.28
C THR A 37 7.34 -0.31 -4.70
N LYS A 38 8.44 -0.39 -3.96
CA LYS A 38 9.36 -1.52 -4.03
C LYS A 38 9.03 -2.40 -2.84
N ASP A 39 8.45 -3.57 -3.11
CA ASP A 39 8.35 -4.63 -2.11
C ASP A 39 9.76 -5.07 -1.67
#